data_AF-A0A931WE22-F1
#
_entry.id   AF-A0A931WE22-F1
#
_cell.length_a   1.000
_cell.length_b   1.000
_cell.length_c   1.000
_cell.angle_alpha   90.00
_cell.angle_beta   90.00
_cell.angle_gamma   90.00
#
_symmetry.space_group_name_H-M   'P 1'
#
loop_
_entity.id
_entity.type
_entity.pdbx_description
1 polymer ?
#
loop_
_entity_poly.entity_id
_entity_poly.type
_entity_poly.pdbx_seq_one_letter_code
_entity_poly.pdbx_strand_id
1 'polypeptide(L)'
;MEAGSNRENKKSFWRRWTGVLVLAVVAILIIWSLLNLSEIFNAVQGKLEAWKYERLVKKMEAPYKNDKYGGKTPEETFDLFLEALRKEDIELASKYFVIKKQDEWKKTLGKYRDSNLLASLTNEFQINRKDWQLEENDGNVARFKYFFILESEEEELPLGNGKTQKITRPAGRYSSDVIFEKYLSGVWKISKL
;
A
#
# COMPACT_ATOMS: atom_id res chain seq x y z
N MET A 1 -45.03 -45.52 -66.41
CA MET A 1 -44.68 -44.40 -65.52
C MET A 1 -43.44 -44.81 -64.74
N GLU A 2 -42.28 -44.40 -65.24
CA GLU A 2 -40.97 -44.76 -64.70
C GLU A 2 -40.61 -43.88 -63.49
N ALA A 3 -40.21 -44.50 -62.38
CA ALA A 3 -39.55 -43.83 -61.27
C ALA A 3 -38.50 -44.79 -60.69
N GLY A 4 -37.34 -44.87 -61.35
CA GLY A 4 -36.32 -45.88 -61.03
C GLY A 4 -34.91 -45.46 -61.39
N SER A 5 -34.45 -44.27 -60.99
CA SER A 5 -33.00 -43.95 -60.94
C SER A 5 -32.75 -42.65 -60.18
N ASN A 6 -32.67 -42.68 -58.84
CA ASN A 6 -32.18 -41.50 -58.09
C ASN A 6 -31.62 -41.79 -56.68
N ARG A 7 -31.16 -43.03 -56.38
CA ARG A 7 -30.57 -43.35 -55.06
C ARG A 7 -29.09 -43.73 -55.09
N GLU A 8 -28.58 -44.41 -56.12
CA GLU A 8 -27.15 -44.76 -56.18
C GLU A 8 -26.24 -43.56 -56.48
N ASN A 9 -26.72 -42.61 -57.28
CA ASN A 9 -25.91 -41.46 -57.71
C ASN A 9 -25.60 -40.46 -56.58
N LYS A 10 -26.42 -40.43 -55.52
CA LYS A 10 -26.21 -39.55 -54.35
C LYS A 10 -25.00 -39.97 -53.51
N LYS A 11 -24.72 -41.27 -53.34
CA LYS A 11 -23.63 -41.76 -52.47
C LYS A 11 -22.24 -41.54 -53.08
N SER A 12 -22.12 -41.65 -54.40
CA SER A 12 -20.90 -41.37 -55.17
C SER A 12 -20.58 -39.88 -55.25
N PHE A 13 -21.62 -39.04 -55.45
CA PHE A 13 -21.50 -37.59 -55.47
C PHE A 13 -20.99 -37.04 -54.14
N TRP A 14 -21.59 -37.41 -53.01
CA TRP A 14 -21.19 -36.89 -51.70
C TRP A 14 -19.75 -37.26 -51.29
N ARG A 15 -19.21 -38.40 -51.73
CA ARG A 15 -17.80 -38.79 -51.47
C ARG A 15 -16.76 -37.97 -52.23
N ARG A 16 -17.14 -37.32 -53.34
CA ARG A 16 -16.28 -36.41 -54.11
C ARG A 16 -16.26 -35.00 -53.53
N TRP A 17 -17.37 -34.58 -52.92
CA TRP A 17 -17.54 -33.24 -52.34
C TRP A 17 -17.15 -33.14 -50.87
N THR A 18 -17.01 -34.26 -50.14
CA THR A 18 -16.55 -34.26 -48.74
C THR A 18 -15.19 -33.58 -48.56
N GLY A 19 -14.22 -33.83 -49.46
CA GLY A 19 -12.92 -33.16 -49.40
C GLY A 19 -13.02 -31.65 -49.64
N VAL A 20 -13.89 -31.23 -50.58
CA VAL A 20 -14.14 -29.82 -50.89
C VAL A 20 -14.87 -29.11 -49.74
N LEU A 21 -15.83 -29.79 -49.10
CA LEU A 21 -16.55 -29.26 -47.93
C LEU A 21 -15.63 -29.11 -46.71
N VAL A 22 -14.75 -30.08 -46.48
CA VAL A 22 -13.73 -29.98 -45.41
C VAL A 22 -12.80 -28.79 -45.68
N LEU A 23 -12.33 -28.62 -46.92
CA LEU A 23 -11.53 -27.45 -47.31
C LEU A 23 -12.30 -26.13 -47.18
N ALA A 24 -13.58 -26.11 -47.54
CA ALA A 24 -14.42 -24.93 -47.40
C ALA A 24 -14.64 -24.55 -45.92
N VAL A 25 -14.85 -25.54 -45.04
CA VAL A 25 -14.97 -25.31 -43.59
C VAL A 25 -13.65 -24.79 -43.02
N VAL A 26 -12.51 -25.37 -43.42
CA VAL A 26 -11.18 -24.88 -43.01
C VAL A 26 -10.95 -23.45 -43.50
N ALA A 27 -11.30 -23.14 -44.76
CA ALA A 27 -11.20 -21.79 -45.30
C ALA A 27 -12.10 -20.80 -44.56
N ILE A 28 -13.33 -21.19 -44.20
CA ILE A 28 -14.25 -20.36 -43.41
C ILE A 28 -13.68 -20.11 -42.01
N LEU A 29 -13.09 -21.10 -41.35
CA LEU A 29 -12.45 -20.93 -40.04
C LEU A 29 -11.22 -20.02 -40.11
N ILE A 30 -10.42 -20.13 -41.18
CA ILE A 30 -9.28 -19.23 -41.42
C ILE A 30 -9.76 -17.79 -41.67
N ILE A 31 -10.76 -17.62 -42.54
CA ILE A 31 -11.34 -16.29 -42.84
C ILE A 31 -11.95 -15.69 -41.58
N TRP A 32 -12.73 -16.47 -40.82
CA TRP A 32 -13.31 -16.03 -39.55
C TRP A 32 -12.23 -15.66 -38.52
N SER A 33 -11.14 -16.44 -38.43
CA SER A 33 -10.00 -16.12 -37.55
C SER A 33 -9.24 -14.87 -37.98
N LEU A 34 -9.08 -14.62 -39.28
CA LEU A 34 -8.41 -13.42 -39.80
C LEU A 34 -9.25 -12.17 -39.60
N LEU A 35 -10.57 -12.27 -39.80
CA LEU A 35 -11.51 -11.16 -39.59
C LEU A 35 -11.64 -10.79 -38.11
N ASN A 36 -11.55 -11.77 -37.19
CA ASN A 36 -11.62 -11.54 -35.73
C ASN A 36 -10.24 -11.47 -35.05
N LEU A 37 -9.16 -11.43 -35.82
CA LEU A 37 -7.79 -11.48 -35.28
C LEU A 37 -7.52 -10.31 -34.34
N SER A 38 -8.00 -9.12 -34.69
CA SER A 38 -7.87 -7.90 -33.87
C SER A 38 -8.57 -8.03 -32.52
N GLU A 39 -9.79 -8.56 -32.46
CA GLU A 39 -10.53 -8.77 -31.21
C GLU A 39 -9.83 -9.78 -30.30
N ILE A 40 -9.31 -10.88 -30.87
CA ILE A 40 -8.55 -11.89 -30.13
C ILE A 40 -7.26 -11.29 -29.56
N PHE A 41 -6.49 -10.55 -30.36
CA PHE A 41 -5.27 -9.88 -29.89
C PHE A 41 -5.58 -8.83 -28.83
N ASN A 42 -6.62 -8.01 -29.01
CA ASN A 42 -7.03 -6.99 -28.03
C ASN A 42 -7.46 -7.63 -26.70
N ALA A 43 -8.23 -8.74 -26.74
CA ALA A 43 -8.64 -9.45 -25.54
C ALA A 43 -7.45 -10.11 -24.80
N VAL A 44 -6.50 -10.68 -25.53
CA VAL A 44 -5.29 -11.27 -24.95
C VAL A 44 -4.37 -10.21 -24.37
N GLN A 45 -4.15 -9.10 -25.08
CA GLN A 45 -3.35 -7.97 -24.60
C GLN A 45 -3.98 -7.34 -23.35
N GLY A 46 -5.31 -7.11 -23.36
CA GLY A 46 -6.02 -6.58 -22.19
C GLY A 46 -5.88 -7.47 -20.95
N LYS A 47 -6.01 -8.79 -21.12
CA LYS A 47 -5.81 -9.76 -20.02
C LYS A 47 -4.35 -9.79 -19.54
N LEU A 48 -3.38 -9.69 -20.44
CA LEU A 48 -1.97 -9.66 -20.10
C LEU A 48 -1.59 -8.41 -19.31
N GLU A 49 -2.05 -7.24 -19.74
CA GLU A 49 -1.81 -5.98 -19.03
C GLU A 49 -2.50 -5.97 -17.66
N ALA A 50 -3.74 -6.47 -17.57
CA ALA A 50 -4.43 -6.63 -16.29
C ALA A 50 -3.67 -7.56 -15.33
N TRP A 51 -3.15 -8.70 -15.82
CA TRP A 51 -2.35 -9.63 -15.01
C TRP A 51 -1.03 -9.00 -14.53
N LYS A 52 -0.33 -8.27 -15.39
CA LYS A 52 0.90 -7.55 -15.01
C LYS A 52 0.59 -6.51 -13.93
N TYR A 53 -0.47 -5.74 -14.11
CA TYR A 53 -0.91 -4.74 -13.16
C TYR A 53 -1.26 -5.35 -11.80
N GLU A 54 -2.06 -6.43 -11.79
CA GLU A 54 -2.41 -7.16 -10.55
C GLU A 54 -1.16 -7.66 -9.83
N ARG A 55 -0.17 -8.18 -10.57
CA ARG A 55 1.10 -8.65 -9.98
C ARG A 55 1.91 -7.51 -9.39
N LEU A 56 1.93 -6.35 -10.04
CA LEU A 56 2.58 -5.14 -9.52
C LEU A 56 1.90 -4.67 -8.24
N VAL A 57 0.57 -4.57 -8.22
CA VAL A 57 -0.22 -4.21 -7.03
C VAL A 57 0.06 -5.18 -5.89
N LYS A 58 -0.04 -6.49 -6.12
CA LYS A 58 0.26 -7.51 -5.10
C LYS A 58 1.67 -7.39 -4.54
N LYS A 59 2.66 -7.07 -5.38
CA LYS A 59 4.05 -6.88 -4.96
C LYS A 59 4.21 -5.63 -4.09
N MET A 60 3.49 -4.54 -4.41
CA MET A 60 3.49 -3.30 -3.65
C MET A 60 2.75 -3.46 -2.30
N GLU A 61 1.69 -4.25 -2.25
CA GLU A 61 0.91 -4.53 -1.04
C GLU A 61 1.54 -5.57 -0.12
N ALA A 62 2.36 -6.49 -0.66
CA ALA A 62 2.99 -7.57 0.07
C ALA A 62 3.65 -7.14 1.41
N PRO A 63 4.48 -6.09 1.46
CA PRO A 63 5.09 -5.68 2.74
C PRO A 63 4.04 -5.21 3.76
N TYR A 64 3.00 -4.49 3.33
CA TYR A 64 1.92 -4.04 4.21
C TYR A 64 1.04 -5.18 4.73
N LYS A 65 0.82 -6.22 3.90
CA LYS A 65 0.02 -7.40 4.26
C LYS A 65 0.77 -8.38 5.18
N ASN A 66 2.08 -8.46 5.01
CA ASN A 66 2.93 -9.39 5.76
C ASN A 66 3.48 -8.79 7.06
N ASP A 67 3.43 -7.46 7.23
CA ASP A 67 3.87 -6.79 8.44
C ASP A 67 2.94 -7.11 9.63
N LYS A 68 3.50 -7.68 10.70
CA LYS A 68 2.80 -8.07 11.94
C LYS A 68 3.20 -7.22 13.15
N TYR A 69 4.04 -6.20 12.97
CA TYR A 69 4.45 -5.33 14.07
C TYR A 69 3.39 -4.27 14.32
N GLY A 70 2.85 -4.22 15.53
CA GLY A 70 1.79 -3.29 15.92
C GLY A 70 0.65 -4.00 16.65
N GLY A 71 -0.15 -3.23 17.35
CA GLY A 71 -1.33 -3.69 18.06
C GLY A 71 -2.57 -3.77 17.16
N LYS A 72 -3.64 -4.31 17.74
CA LYS A 72 -4.99 -4.36 17.18
C LYS A 72 -5.70 -3.01 17.28
N THR A 73 -5.21 -2.11 18.15
CA THR A 73 -5.68 -0.72 18.27
C THR A 73 -4.50 0.26 18.15
N PRO A 74 -4.76 1.53 17.78
CA PRO A 74 -3.75 2.58 17.79
C PRO A 74 -3.00 2.70 19.12
N GLU A 75 -3.74 2.63 20.23
CA GLU A 75 -3.23 2.73 21.59
C GLU A 75 -2.30 1.58 21.92
N GLU A 76 -2.68 0.34 21.59
CA GLU A 76 -1.85 -0.84 21.79
C GLU A 76 -0.54 -0.75 20.98
N THR A 77 -0.60 -0.27 19.74
CA THR A 77 0.62 0.00 18.95
C THR A 77 1.53 1.00 19.64
N PHE A 78 0.97 2.07 20.21
CA PHE A 78 1.77 3.08 20.89
C PHE A 78 2.40 2.56 22.17
N ASP A 79 1.67 1.75 22.94
CA ASP A 79 2.20 1.14 24.17
C ASP A 79 3.35 0.17 23.87
N LEU A 80 3.22 -0.63 22.80
CA LEU A 80 4.30 -1.50 22.30
C LEU A 80 5.53 -0.69 21.84
N PHE A 81 5.29 0.47 21.21
CA PHE A 81 6.35 1.41 20.85
C PHE A 81 7.07 1.97 22.08
N LEU A 82 6.34 2.45 23.09
CA LEU A 82 6.93 2.93 24.34
C LEU A 82 7.70 1.81 25.07
N GLU A 83 7.19 0.59 25.07
CA GLU A 83 7.90 -0.56 25.65
C GLU A 83 9.23 -0.82 24.94
N ALA A 84 9.26 -0.78 23.61
CA ALA A 84 10.50 -0.91 22.85
C ALA A 84 11.50 0.22 23.15
N LEU A 85 11.02 1.47 23.27
CA LEU A 85 11.87 2.60 23.66
C LEU A 85 12.45 2.44 25.07
N ARG A 86 11.66 1.96 26.04
CA ARG A 86 12.13 1.68 27.42
C ARG A 86 13.22 0.62 27.47
N LYS A 87 13.20 -0.32 26.52
CA LYS A 87 14.24 -1.36 26.35
C LYS A 87 15.41 -0.89 25.47
N GLU A 88 15.39 0.37 25.04
CA GLU A 88 16.33 0.95 24.07
C GLU A 88 16.45 0.17 22.75
N ASP A 89 15.42 -0.63 22.41
CA ASP A 89 15.34 -1.40 21.18
C ASP A 89 14.83 -0.51 20.03
N ILE A 90 15.73 0.31 19.51
CA ILE A 90 15.43 1.26 18.43
C ILE A 90 15.00 0.56 17.13
N GLU A 91 15.47 -0.68 16.91
CA GLU A 91 15.10 -1.49 15.76
C GLU A 91 13.63 -1.87 15.85
N LEU A 92 13.20 -2.41 16.99
CA LEU A 92 11.80 -2.75 17.23
C LEU A 92 10.91 -1.50 17.28
N ALA A 93 11.35 -0.44 17.96
CA ALA A 93 10.61 0.81 18.06
C ALA A 93 10.31 1.40 16.67
N SER A 94 11.30 1.38 15.77
CA SER A 94 11.09 1.87 14.39
C SER A 94 10.07 1.05 13.60
N LYS A 95 9.91 -0.26 13.88
CA LYS A 95 8.98 -1.13 13.15
C LYS A 95 7.51 -0.80 13.43
N TYR A 96 7.19 -0.11 14.52
CA TYR A 96 5.82 0.33 14.79
C TYR A 96 5.40 1.52 13.94
N PHE A 97 6.33 2.16 13.23
CA PHE A 97 6.02 3.18 12.23
C PHE A 97 5.63 2.55 10.89
N VAL A 98 4.94 3.35 10.08
CA VAL A 98 4.69 3.03 8.68
C VAL A 98 6.00 2.77 7.92
N ILE A 99 6.03 1.79 7.01
CA ILE A 99 7.24 1.31 6.29
C ILE A 99 8.09 2.46 5.76
N LYS A 100 7.46 3.45 5.11
CA LYS A 100 8.13 4.63 4.52
C LYS A 100 8.90 5.50 5.53
N LYS A 101 8.63 5.36 6.84
CA LYS A 101 9.25 6.14 7.91
C LYS A 101 10.12 5.32 8.87
N GLN A 102 10.19 4.00 8.73
CA GLN A 102 10.93 3.16 9.68
C GLN A 102 12.43 3.51 9.71
N ASP A 103 13.06 3.66 8.55
CA ASP A 103 14.48 4.04 8.46
C ASP A 103 14.77 5.44 9.02
N GLU A 104 13.84 6.37 8.80
CA GLU A 104 13.93 7.74 9.32
C GLU A 104 13.86 7.72 10.85
N TRP A 105 12.83 7.09 11.42
CA TRP A 105 12.67 7.00 12.86
C TRP A 105 13.76 6.19 13.52
N LYS A 106 14.24 5.12 12.91
CA LYS A 106 15.40 4.38 13.42
C LYS A 106 16.63 5.28 13.59
N LYS A 107 16.93 6.11 12.57
CA LYS A 107 18.04 7.08 12.64
C LYS A 107 17.79 8.13 13.71
N THR A 108 16.58 8.68 13.77
CA THR A 108 16.19 9.69 14.77
C THR A 108 16.33 9.14 16.19
N LEU A 109 15.73 7.98 16.48
CA LEU A 109 15.81 7.30 17.77
C LEU A 109 17.26 6.92 18.12
N GLY A 110 18.07 6.54 17.13
CA GLY A 110 19.51 6.34 17.31
C GLY A 110 20.21 7.59 17.83
N LYS A 111 19.94 8.77 17.26
CA LYS A 111 20.49 10.04 17.76
C LYS A 111 20.06 10.35 19.20
N TYR A 112 18.79 10.09 19.55
CA TYR A 112 18.31 10.27 20.93
C TYR A 112 18.99 9.30 21.89
N ARG A 113 19.24 8.07 21.47
CA ARG A 113 19.97 7.08 22.28
C ARG A 113 21.40 7.51 22.50
N ASP A 114 22.10 7.88 21.43
CA ASP A 114 23.52 8.24 21.48
C ASP A 114 23.74 9.53 22.29
N SER A 115 22.72 10.40 22.39
CA SER A 115 22.70 11.58 23.27
C SER A 115 22.17 11.32 24.69
N ASN A 116 21.85 10.08 25.05
CA ASN A 116 21.24 9.70 26.34
C ASN A 116 19.90 10.41 26.64
N LEU A 117 19.13 10.70 25.60
CA LEU A 117 17.84 11.42 25.66
C LEU A 117 16.63 10.50 25.47
N LEU A 118 16.82 9.20 25.18
CA LEU A 118 15.71 8.26 24.96
C LEU A 118 14.74 8.18 26.14
N ALA A 119 15.25 8.16 27.37
CA ALA A 119 14.41 8.11 28.56
C ALA A 119 13.53 9.37 28.70
N SER A 120 14.11 10.54 28.41
CA SER A 120 13.38 11.81 28.40
C SER A 120 12.29 11.82 27.33
N LEU A 121 12.64 11.44 26.10
CA LEU A 121 11.70 11.33 24.97
C LEU A 121 10.55 10.37 25.28
N THR A 122 10.86 9.21 25.86
CA THR A 122 9.86 8.20 26.23
C THR A 122 8.91 8.72 27.30
N ASN A 123 9.43 9.47 28.29
CA ASN A 123 8.61 10.07 29.34
C ASN A 123 7.70 11.18 28.78
N GLU A 124 8.22 12.03 27.88
CA GLU A 124 7.43 13.04 27.19
C GLU A 124 6.25 12.41 26.43
N PHE A 125 6.53 11.38 25.63
CA PHE A 125 5.49 10.63 24.93
C PHE A 125 4.47 10.01 25.88
N GLN A 126 4.90 9.45 27.01
CA GLN A 126 4.00 8.87 28.02
C GLN A 126 3.11 9.92 28.70
N ILE A 127 3.61 11.14 28.92
CA ILE A 127 2.85 12.25 29.46
C ILE A 127 1.82 12.71 28.43
N ASN A 128 2.27 13.05 27.22
CA ASN A 128 1.41 13.53 26.14
C ASN A 128 0.29 12.54 25.82
N ARG A 129 0.58 11.23 25.89
CA ARG A 129 -0.39 10.15 25.66
C ARG A 129 -1.64 10.23 26.53
N LYS A 130 -1.52 10.75 27.76
CA LYS A 130 -2.65 10.88 28.70
C LYS A 130 -3.67 11.92 28.26
N ASP A 131 -3.22 12.92 27.51
CA ASP A 131 -4.04 14.05 27.06
C ASP A 131 -4.54 13.88 25.62
N TRP A 132 -4.37 12.69 25.03
CA TRP A 132 -4.86 12.40 23.70
C TRP A 132 -6.39 12.39 23.67
N GLN A 133 -6.93 13.19 22.77
CA GLN A 133 -8.34 13.25 22.43
C GLN A 133 -8.52 12.66 21.03
N LEU A 134 -9.38 11.65 20.90
CA LEU A 134 -9.70 11.08 19.60
C LEU A 134 -10.50 12.10 18.78
N GLU A 135 -9.97 12.51 17.64
CA GLU A 135 -10.63 13.44 16.71
C GLU A 135 -11.33 12.70 15.57
N GLU A 136 -10.70 11.64 15.05
CA GLU A 136 -11.19 10.91 13.88
C GLU A 136 -10.80 9.44 13.96
N ASN A 137 -11.73 8.55 13.59
CA ASN A 137 -11.46 7.14 13.38
C ASN A 137 -12.38 6.57 12.30
N ASP A 138 -11.86 6.33 11.10
CA ASP A 138 -12.62 5.77 9.97
C ASP A 138 -12.45 4.23 9.81
N GLY A 139 -11.75 3.60 10.76
CA GLY A 139 -11.40 2.18 10.75
C GLY A 139 -10.07 1.85 10.06
N ASN A 140 -9.53 2.76 9.24
CA ASN A 140 -8.21 2.66 8.60
C ASN A 140 -7.22 3.73 9.06
N VAL A 141 -7.72 4.87 9.54
CA VAL A 141 -6.96 5.99 10.06
C VAL A 141 -7.55 6.38 11.40
N ALA A 142 -6.69 6.60 12.39
CA ALA A 142 -7.07 7.14 13.68
C ALA A 142 -6.21 8.37 13.99
N ARG A 143 -6.85 9.49 14.31
CA ARG A 143 -6.20 10.75 14.65
C ARG A 143 -6.51 11.11 16.08
N PHE A 144 -5.45 11.34 16.84
CA PHE A 144 -5.52 11.88 18.20
C PHE A 144 -4.90 13.26 18.20
N LYS A 145 -5.50 14.18 18.94
CA LYS A 145 -4.96 15.51 19.19
C LYS A 145 -4.59 15.63 20.65
N TYR A 146 -3.49 16.29 20.93
CA TYR A 146 -3.11 16.65 22.30
C TYR A 146 -2.58 18.06 22.36
N PHE A 147 -2.62 18.65 23.54
CA PHE A 147 -2.16 20.01 23.78
C PHE A 147 -0.95 19.99 24.70
N PHE A 148 0.00 20.87 24.43
CA PHE A 148 1.18 21.07 25.28
C PHE A 148 1.43 22.57 25.45
N ILE A 149 2.06 22.92 26.58
CA ILE A 149 2.49 24.28 26.85
C ILE A 149 3.96 24.36 26.45
N LEU A 150 4.28 25.31 25.59
CA LEU A 150 5.65 25.62 25.24
C LEU A 150 6.06 26.89 26.00
N GLU A 151 7.16 26.82 26.74
CA GLU A 151 7.84 28.01 27.25
C GLU A 151 8.50 28.73 26.06
N SER A 152 8.58 30.07 26.08
CA SER A 152 9.11 30.80 24.91
C SER A 152 10.51 30.31 24.56
N GLU A 153 10.71 29.92 23.31
CA GLU A 153 11.96 29.36 22.83
C GLU A 153 12.53 30.23 21.72
N GLU A 154 13.81 30.60 21.83
CA GLU A 154 14.55 31.24 20.74
C GLU A 154 15.21 30.17 19.89
N GLU A 155 14.85 30.12 18.60
CA GLU A 155 15.41 29.19 17.63
C GLU A 155 16.19 29.97 16.56
N GLU A 156 17.38 29.48 16.19
CA GLU A 156 18.19 30.07 15.13
C GLU A 156 18.01 29.30 13.82
N LEU A 157 17.30 29.88 12.86
CA LEU A 157 17.09 29.30 11.55
C LEU A 157 18.17 29.75 10.55
N PRO A 158 18.81 28.84 9.80
CA PRO A 158 19.73 29.22 8.74
C PRO A 158 18.98 29.84 7.55
N LEU A 159 19.35 31.05 7.17
CA LEU A 159 18.80 31.79 6.01
C LEU A 159 19.58 31.53 4.70
N GLY A 160 20.62 30.69 4.76
CA GLY A 160 21.61 30.55 3.68
C GLY A 160 22.72 31.61 3.75
N ASN A 161 23.80 31.40 2.99
CA ASN A 161 24.99 32.29 2.95
C ASN A 161 25.67 32.54 4.32
N GLY A 162 25.58 31.57 5.23
CA GLY A 162 26.15 31.66 6.58
C GLY A 162 25.40 32.59 7.53
N LYS A 163 24.20 33.07 7.17
CA LYS A 163 23.36 33.91 8.03
C LYS A 163 22.35 33.07 8.80
N THR A 164 22.07 33.47 10.04
CA THR A 164 20.99 32.92 10.86
C THR A 164 19.96 34.00 11.17
N GLN A 165 18.71 33.57 11.35
CA GLN A 165 17.63 34.39 11.88
C GLN A 165 17.21 33.82 13.23
N LYS A 166 17.24 34.66 14.26
CA LYS A 166 16.59 34.34 15.53
C LYS A 166 15.09 34.51 15.35
N ILE A 167 14.35 33.42 15.53
CA ILE A 167 12.90 33.43 15.66
C ILE A 167 12.58 33.10 17.12
N THR A 168 11.71 33.90 17.72
CA THR A 168 11.18 33.60 19.05
C THR A 168 9.82 32.97 18.88
N ARG A 169 9.70 31.70 19.25
CA ARG A 169 8.40 31.04 19.33
C ARG A 169 7.75 31.50 20.64
N PRO A 170 6.58 32.18 20.61
CA PRO A 170 6.01 32.74 21.82
C PRO A 170 5.54 31.62 22.76
N ALA A 171 5.66 31.88 24.06
CA ALA A 171 5.10 30.98 25.07
C ALA A 171 3.58 30.85 24.84
N GLY A 172 3.05 29.64 24.94
CA GLY A 172 1.64 29.43 24.67
C GLY A 172 1.21 27.98 24.67
N ARG A 173 -0.10 27.78 24.50
CA ARG A 173 -0.72 26.47 24.35
C ARG A 173 -0.75 26.10 22.88
N TYR A 174 -0.06 25.03 22.53
CA TYR A 174 -0.02 24.47 21.18
C TYR A 174 -0.75 23.13 21.15
N SER A 175 -1.07 22.66 19.95
CA SER A 175 -1.60 21.31 19.73
C SER A 175 -0.76 20.56 18.71
N SER A 176 -0.62 19.24 18.91
CA SER A 176 -0.07 18.34 17.90
C SER A 176 -1.03 17.18 17.63
N ASP A 177 -0.81 16.53 16.49
CA ASP A 177 -1.58 15.36 16.05
C ASP A 177 -0.72 14.12 16.09
N VAL A 178 -1.26 13.05 16.67
CA VAL A 178 -0.75 11.70 16.50
C VAL A 178 -1.67 10.94 15.57
N ILE A 179 -1.11 10.39 14.49
CA ILE A 179 -1.88 9.73 13.43
C ILE A 179 -1.42 8.29 13.30
N PHE A 180 -2.39 7.39 13.25
CA PHE A 180 -2.18 5.98 12.99
C PHE A 180 -2.84 5.55 11.69
N GLU A 181 -2.20 4.62 10.98
CA GLU A 181 -2.71 3.98 9.78
C GLU A 181 -2.81 2.48 10.02
N LYS A 182 -3.95 1.87 9.68
CA LYS A 182 -4.18 0.44 9.76
C LYS A 182 -3.70 -0.23 8.48
N TYR A 183 -2.86 -1.24 8.63
CA TYR A 183 -2.35 -2.01 7.50
C TYR A 183 -3.33 -3.10 7.07
N LEU A 184 -3.18 -3.58 5.83
CA LEU A 184 -3.94 -4.72 5.30
C LEU A 184 -3.78 -5.99 6.14
N SER A 185 -2.71 -6.09 6.92
CA SER A 185 -2.48 -7.17 7.88
C SER A 185 -3.36 -7.09 9.14
N GLY A 186 -4.05 -5.96 9.35
CA GLY A 186 -4.91 -5.68 10.49
C GLY A 186 -4.24 -4.95 11.66
N VAL A 187 -2.91 -4.74 11.61
CA VAL A 187 -2.17 -4.03 12.67
C VAL A 187 -2.16 -2.52 12.43
N TRP A 188 -2.13 -1.74 13.50
CA TRP A 188 -2.00 -0.29 13.43
C TRP A 188 -0.54 0.13 13.45
N LYS A 189 -0.23 1.21 12.72
CA LYS A 189 1.11 1.79 12.57
C LYS A 189 1.11 3.27 12.85
N ILE A 190 2.18 3.77 13.46
CA ILE A 190 2.38 5.20 13.70
C ILE A 190 2.77 5.86 12.38
N SER A 191 1.95 6.79 11.91
CA SER A 191 2.22 7.60 10.71
C SER A 191 2.78 8.96 11.07
N LYS A 192 2.36 9.56 12.19
CA LYS A 192 2.82 10.86 12.66
C LYS A 192 2.85 10.91 14.19
N LEU A 193 3.89 11.54 14.74
CA LEU A 193 4.02 12.00 16.13
C LEU A 193 4.25 13.53 16.10
#